data_AF-A0A358DEH7-F1
#
_entry.id   AF-A0A358DEH7-F1
#
_cell.length_a   1.000
_cell.length_b   1.000
_cell.length_c   1.000
_cell.angle_alpha   90.00
_cell.angle_beta   90.00
_cell.angle_gamma   90.00
#
_symmetry.space_group_name_H-M   'P 1'
#
loop_
_entity.id
_entity.type
_entity.pdbx_description
1 polymer ?
#
loop_
_entity_poly.entity_id
_entity_poly.type
_entity_poly.pdbx_seq_one_letter_code
_entity_poly.pdbx_strand_id
1 'polypeptide(L)'
;FGTGYYNMSGRSNDPFHTQIRNNMSNSLGFSLRIPIFNKFQTKNSIRTAELAAENNRLEIDKVKIDLRKRIEQAYHNALGAQSKWKATQKSEISGQEAFRFAQEKFDNGRANSYELFQAKSNLTQTLSDQAQAKYEYAFRLKILELLKK
;
A
#
# COMPACT_ATOMS: atom_id res chain seq x y z
N PHE A 1 -29.20 42.30 -8.62
CA PHE A 1 -30.29 42.50 -7.64
C PHE A 1 -30.02 43.79 -6.89
N GLY A 2 -30.70 44.88 -7.25
CA GLY A 2 -30.54 46.17 -6.57
C GLY A 2 -31.85 46.53 -5.89
N THR A 3 -31.88 46.57 -4.56
CA THR A 3 -33.02 47.09 -3.79
C THR A 3 -32.71 48.54 -3.39
N GLY A 4 -32.99 49.49 -4.29
CA GLY A 4 -32.84 50.91 -4.03
C GLY A 4 -34.15 51.54 -3.54
N TYR A 5 -34.11 52.26 -2.42
CA TYR A 5 -35.20 53.10 -1.94
C TYR A 5 -35.17 54.45 -2.67
N TYR A 6 -36.29 54.85 -3.26
CA TYR A 6 -36.45 56.16 -3.90
C TYR A 6 -37.41 57.03 -3.08
N ASN A 7 -36.94 58.22 -2.68
CA ASN A 7 -37.76 59.23 -2.03
C ASN A 7 -37.97 60.38 -3.01
N MET A 8 -39.21 60.58 -3.47
CA MET A 8 -39.59 61.75 -4.27
C MET A 8 -40.17 62.82 -3.33
N SER A 9 -39.51 63.97 -3.21
CA SER A 9 -40.03 65.10 -2.45
C SER A 9 -41.28 65.67 -3.11
N GLY A 10 -42.40 65.70 -2.39
CA GLY A 10 -43.65 66.34 -2.83
C GLY A 10 -44.82 65.39 -3.15
N ARG A 11 -44.68 64.07 -2.95
CA ARG A 11 -45.80 63.11 -2.95
C ARG A 11 -45.75 62.23 -1.70
N SER A 12 -46.90 61.74 -1.24
CA SER A 12 -46.96 60.75 -0.16
C SER A 12 -46.23 59.48 -0.60
N ASN A 13 -45.13 59.11 0.06
CA ASN A 13 -44.41 57.88 -0.25
C ASN A 13 -45.15 56.67 0.32
N ASP A 14 -45.22 55.60 -0.47
CA ASP A 14 -45.74 54.32 0.00
C ASP A 14 -44.84 53.76 1.11
N PRO A 15 -45.41 53.07 2.13
CA PRO A 15 -44.65 52.46 3.22
C PRO A 15 -43.53 51.54 2.73
N PHE A 16 -42.41 51.50 3.47
CA PHE A 16 -41.19 50.72 3.12
C PHE A 16 -41.48 49.27 2.70
N HIS A 17 -42.42 48.61 3.39
CA HIS A 17 -42.84 47.25 3.09
C HIS A 17 -43.50 47.11 1.70
N THR A 18 -44.23 48.12 1.24
CA THR A 18 -44.87 48.17 -0.07
C THR A 18 -43.85 48.39 -1.19
N GLN A 19 -42.83 49.23 -0.95
CA GLN A 19 -41.76 49.47 -1.91
C GLN A 19 -40.84 48.27 -2.12
N ILE A 20 -40.51 47.52 -1.06
CA ILE A 20 -39.74 46.26 -1.18
C ILE A 20 -40.53 45.22 -1.97
N ARG A 21 -41.83 45.08 -1.68
CA ARG A 21 -42.70 44.14 -2.41
C ARG A 21 -42.80 44.50 -3.90
N ASN A 22 -42.88 45.79 -4.22
CA ASN A 22 -43.00 46.25 -5.61
C ASN A 22 -41.67 46.19 -6.40
N ASN A 23 -40.52 46.17 -5.73
CA ASN A 23 -39.19 46.04 -6.36
C ASN A 23 -38.63 44.60 -6.41
N MET A 24 -39.37 43.60 -5.90
CA MET A 24 -38.97 42.20 -6.03
C MET A 24 -39.28 41.69 -7.45
N SER A 25 -38.28 41.72 -8.33
CA SER A 25 -38.37 41.07 -9.64
C SER A 25 -38.01 39.58 -9.53
N ASN A 26 -39.00 38.70 -9.72
CA ASN A 26 -38.75 37.28 -9.92
C ASN A 26 -38.54 37.01 -11.42
N SER A 27 -37.35 36.56 -11.80
CA SER A 27 -37.00 36.20 -13.18
C SER A 27 -36.50 34.77 -13.22
N LEU A 28 -37.15 33.95 -14.05
CA LEU A 28 -36.69 32.63 -14.46
C LEU A 28 -36.16 32.76 -15.88
N GLY A 29 -34.85 32.59 -16.05
CA GLY A 29 -34.18 32.64 -17.36
C GLY A 29 -33.67 31.26 -17.75
N PHE A 30 -34.02 30.79 -18.94
CA PHE A 30 -33.43 29.61 -19.56
C PHE A 30 -32.49 30.04 -20.68
N SER A 31 -31.22 29.63 -20.61
CA SER A 31 -30.22 29.91 -21.65
C SER A 31 -29.78 28.62 -22.33
N LEU A 32 -29.95 28.54 -23.65
CA LEU A 32 -29.45 27.44 -24.48
C LEU A 32 -28.28 27.94 -25.34
N ARG A 33 -27.12 27.29 -25.24
CA ARG A 33 -25.93 27.61 -26.04
C ARG A 33 -25.50 26.41 -26.87
N ILE A 34 -25.69 26.50 -28.19
CA ILE A 34 -25.23 25.49 -29.14
C ILE A 34 -24.07 26.10 -29.95
N PRO A 35 -22.81 25.74 -29.69
CA PRO A 35 -21.69 26.21 -30.49
C PRO A 35 -21.70 25.56 -31.88
N ILE A 36 -21.75 26.35 -32.95
CA ILE A 36 -21.79 25.84 -34.34
C ILE A 36 -20.39 25.43 -34.82
N PHE A 37 -19.36 26.19 -34.45
CA PHE A 37 -17.96 25.85 -34.73
C PHE A 37 -17.03 26.41 -33.65
N ASN A 38 -16.25 25.54 -33.00
CA ASN A 38 -15.33 25.92 -31.92
C ASN A 38 -13.87 25.57 -32.23
N LYS A 39 -13.45 25.68 -33.50
CA LYS A 39 -12.07 25.36 -33.93
C LYS A 39 -11.60 23.96 -33.51
N PHE A 40 -12.50 22.97 -33.60
CA PHE A 40 -12.26 21.56 -33.22
C PHE A 40 -11.95 21.29 -31.74
N GLN A 41 -12.14 22.27 -30.84
CA GLN A 41 -11.86 22.08 -29.40
C GLN A 41 -12.61 20.90 -28.79
N THR A 42 -13.91 20.75 -29.08
CA THR A 42 -14.71 19.60 -28.58
C THR A 42 -14.14 18.27 -29.08
N LYS A 43 -13.76 18.20 -30.36
CA LYS A 43 -13.19 16.97 -30.94
C LYS A 43 -11.87 16.60 -30.28
N ASN A 44 -11.01 17.59 -30.05
CA ASN A 44 -9.73 17.37 -29.36
C ASN A 44 -9.94 16.96 -27.90
N SER A 45 -10.86 17.60 -27.17
CA SER A 45 -11.19 17.19 -25.80
C SER A 45 -11.73 15.77 -25.71
N ILE A 46 -12.59 15.35 -26.65
CA ILE A 46 -13.05 13.95 -26.73
C ILE A 46 -11.86 13.03 -26.97
N ARG A 47 -10.98 13.35 -27.93
CA ARG A 47 -9.81 12.52 -28.23
C ARG A 47 -8.85 12.40 -27.04
N THR A 48 -8.64 13.48 -26.29
CA THR A 48 -7.83 13.45 -25.06
C THR A 48 -8.50 12.61 -23.98
N ALA A 49 -9.83 12.70 -23.83
CA ALA A 49 -10.58 11.88 -22.88
C ALA A 49 -10.53 10.38 -23.24
N GLU A 50 -10.62 10.03 -24.53
CA GLU A 50 -10.42 8.65 -25.02
C GLU A 50 -9.03 8.13 -24.68
N LEU A 51 -7.97 8.92 -24.95
CA LEU A 51 -6.59 8.54 -24.60
C LEU A 51 -6.40 8.38 -23.09
N ALA A 52 -7.02 9.24 -22.27
CA ALA A 52 -6.97 9.12 -20.82
C ALA A 52 -7.67 7.84 -20.33
N ALA A 53 -8.80 7.48 -20.93
CA ALA A 53 -9.49 6.23 -20.62
C ALA A 53 -8.63 5.01 -20.98
N GLU A 54 -7.97 5.02 -22.14
CA GLU A 54 -7.05 3.95 -22.54
C GLU A 54 -5.84 3.84 -21.62
N ASN A 55 -5.24 4.98 -21.23
CA ASN A 55 -4.15 5.01 -20.26
C ASN A 55 -4.58 4.44 -18.90
N ASN A 56 -5.79 4.77 -18.42
CA ASN A 56 -6.33 4.21 -17.19
C ASN A 56 -6.52 2.69 -17.28
N ARG A 57 -6.94 2.18 -18.45
CA ARG A 57 -7.04 0.74 -18.71
C ARG A 57 -5.67 0.07 -18.65
N LEU A 58 -4.65 0.66 -19.28
CA LEU A 58 -3.28 0.16 -19.22
C LEU A 58 -2.71 0.18 -17.81
N GLU A 59 -3.00 1.21 -17.00
CA GLU A 59 -2.54 1.27 -15.61
C GLU A 59 -3.20 0.17 -14.76
N ILE A 60 -4.48 -0.14 -14.99
CA ILE A 60 -5.15 -1.29 -14.34
C ILE A 60 -4.41 -2.59 -14.67
N ASP A 61 -4.09 -2.83 -15.94
CA ASP A 61 -3.42 -4.06 -16.35
C ASP A 61 -1.98 -4.15 -15.81
N LYS A 62 -1.28 -3.02 -15.74
CA LYS A 62 0.03 -2.92 -15.09
C LYS A 62 -0.05 -3.22 -13.59
N VAL A 63 -1.04 -2.69 -12.87
CA VAL A 63 -1.26 -2.98 -11.45
C VAL A 63 -1.55 -4.48 -11.24
N LYS A 64 -2.34 -5.12 -12.11
CA LYS A 64 -2.57 -6.58 -12.05
C LYS A 64 -1.27 -7.36 -12.23
N ILE A 65 -0.45 -6.98 -13.21
CA ILE A 65 0.85 -7.64 -13.46
C ILE A 65 1.79 -7.45 -12.27
N ASP A 66 1.86 -6.24 -11.71
CA ASP A 66 2.68 -5.96 -10.53
C ASP A 66 2.22 -6.77 -9.30
N LEU A 67 0.91 -6.85 -9.06
CA LEU A 67 0.35 -7.68 -8.00
C LEU A 67 0.73 -9.15 -8.17
N ARG A 68 0.60 -9.69 -9.39
CA ARG A 68 1.00 -11.08 -9.69
C ARG A 68 2.50 -11.30 -9.41
N LYS A 69 3.37 -10.40 -9.88
CA LYS A 69 4.82 -10.47 -9.61
C LYS A 69 5.12 -10.44 -8.11
N ARG A 70 4.44 -9.59 -7.33
CA ARG A 70 4.59 -9.52 -5.88
C ARG A 70 4.18 -10.83 -5.20
N ILE A 71 3.08 -11.45 -5.63
CA ILE A 71 2.63 -12.74 -5.10
C ILE A 71 3.66 -13.83 -5.40
N GLU A 72 4.13 -13.91 -6.65
CA GLU A 72 5.16 -14.88 -7.07
C GLU A 72 6.46 -14.69 -6.28
N GLN A 73 6.93 -13.45 -6.14
CA GLN A 73 8.11 -13.14 -5.34
C GLN A 73 7.92 -13.52 -3.86
N ALA A 74 6.78 -13.19 -3.26
CA ALA A 74 6.46 -13.54 -1.88
C ALA A 74 6.41 -15.05 -1.68
N TYR A 75 5.90 -15.80 -2.66
CA TYR A 75 5.87 -17.26 -2.64
C TYR A 75 7.28 -17.86 -2.66
N HIS A 76 8.14 -17.45 -3.58
CA HIS A 76 9.53 -17.93 -3.65
C HIS A 76 10.33 -17.53 -2.40
N ASN A 77 10.09 -16.34 -1.87
CA ASN A 77 10.65 -15.88 -0.61
C ASN A 77 10.26 -16.79 0.57
N ALA A 78 8.98 -17.16 0.67
CA ALA A 78 8.49 -18.06 1.72
C ALA A 78 9.06 -19.48 1.57
N LEU A 79 9.16 -20.00 0.34
CA LEU A 79 9.81 -21.28 0.05
C LEU A 79 11.29 -21.26 0.44
N GLY A 80 12.02 -20.21 0.08
CA GLY A 80 13.43 -20.04 0.45
C GLY A 80 13.63 -20.01 1.97
N ALA A 81 12.79 -19.28 2.69
CA ALA A 81 12.84 -19.25 4.16
C ALA A 81 12.46 -20.60 4.80
N GLN A 82 11.51 -21.34 4.23
CA GLN A 82 11.20 -22.69 4.69
C GLN A 82 12.42 -23.62 4.55
N SER A 83 13.08 -23.58 3.39
CA SER A 83 14.27 -24.38 3.12
C SER A 83 15.42 -23.99 4.05
N LYS A 84 15.62 -22.69 4.31
CA LYS A 84 16.60 -22.21 5.29
C LYS A 84 16.31 -22.74 6.69
N TRP A 85 15.06 -22.67 7.14
CA TRP A 85 14.66 -23.20 8.45
C TRP A 85 14.91 -24.72 8.56
N LYS A 86 14.52 -25.50 7.55
CA LYS A 86 14.82 -26.94 7.48
C LYS A 86 16.33 -27.23 7.50
N ALA A 87 17.14 -26.43 6.81
CA ALA A 87 18.59 -26.56 6.85
C ALA A 87 19.14 -26.30 8.26
N THR A 88 18.69 -25.22 8.92
CA THR A 88 19.12 -24.91 10.29
C THR A 88 18.71 -25.97 11.32
N GLN A 89 17.58 -26.66 11.14
CA GLN A 89 17.21 -27.81 11.96
C GLN A 89 18.21 -28.96 11.82
N LYS A 90 18.68 -29.24 10.60
CA LYS A 90 19.70 -30.27 10.39
C LYS A 90 21.05 -29.85 10.98
N SER A 91 21.40 -28.57 10.84
CA SER A 91 22.61 -28.02 11.48
C SER A 91 22.54 -28.10 13.00
N GLU A 92 21.38 -27.84 13.61
CA GLU A 92 21.18 -27.99 15.05
C GLU A 92 21.48 -29.42 15.51
N ILE A 93 20.89 -30.42 14.87
CA ILE A 93 21.12 -31.83 15.20
C ILE A 93 22.62 -32.17 15.10
N SER A 94 23.28 -31.73 14.02
CA SER A 94 24.72 -31.95 13.84
C SER A 94 25.55 -31.21 14.90
N GLY A 95 25.16 -30.00 15.28
CA GLY A 95 25.86 -29.20 16.30
C GLY A 95 25.70 -29.78 17.70
N GLN A 96 24.52 -30.33 18.01
CA GLN A 96 24.25 -31.04 19.27
C GLN A 96 25.14 -32.27 19.38
N GLU A 97 25.25 -33.06 18.31
CA GLU A 97 26.10 -34.25 18.28
C GLU A 97 27.59 -33.90 18.40
N ALA A 98 28.04 -32.84 17.71
CA ALA A 98 29.42 -32.36 17.84
C ALA A 98 29.74 -31.88 19.26
N PHE A 99 28.81 -31.18 19.91
CA PHE A 99 28.95 -30.76 21.30
C PHE A 99 28.98 -31.96 22.24
N ARG A 100 28.10 -32.96 22.04
CA ARG A 100 28.11 -34.23 22.81
C ARG A 100 29.47 -34.91 22.73
N PHE A 101 30.02 -35.05 21.52
CA PHE A 101 31.33 -35.69 21.32
C PHE A 101 32.48 -34.90 21.94
N ALA A 102 32.42 -33.56 21.90
CA ALA A 102 33.40 -32.70 22.55
C ALA A 102 33.33 -32.81 24.09
N GLN A 103 32.12 -32.89 24.65
CA GLN A 103 31.89 -33.11 26.07
C GLN A 103 32.46 -34.46 26.51
N GLU A 104 32.15 -35.55 25.80
CA GLU A 104 32.68 -36.88 26.10
C GLU A 104 34.22 -36.91 26.04
N LYS A 105 34.84 -36.25 25.05
CA LYS A 105 36.31 -36.14 24.99
C LYS A 105 36.88 -35.38 26.17
N PHE A 106 36.25 -34.28 26.56
CA PHE A 106 36.69 -33.45 27.68
C PHE A 106 36.60 -34.24 29.00
N ASP A 107 35.49 -34.94 29.23
CA ASP A 107 35.26 -35.75 30.42
C ASP A 107 36.27 -36.91 30.53
N ASN A 108 36.71 -37.44 29.38
CA ASN A 108 37.77 -38.46 29.30
C ASN A 108 39.20 -37.87 29.29
N GLY A 109 39.37 -36.55 29.49
CA GLY A 109 40.66 -35.86 29.49
C GLY A 109 41.36 -35.81 28.12
N ARG A 110 40.66 -36.12 27.03
CA ARG A 110 41.16 -36.18 25.65
C ARG A 110 40.93 -34.88 24.86
N ALA A 111 40.21 -33.92 25.43
CA ALA A 111 40.01 -32.58 24.90
C ALA A 111 40.27 -31.53 25.98
N ASN A 112 40.68 -30.34 25.56
CA ASN A 112 40.87 -29.22 26.48
C ASN A 112 39.58 -28.37 26.59
N SER A 113 39.52 -27.48 27.59
CA SER A 113 38.35 -26.61 27.80
C SER A 113 38.06 -25.68 26.63
N TYR A 114 39.08 -25.33 25.83
CA TYR A 114 38.91 -24.49 24.65
C TYR A 114 38.13 -25.22 23.55
N GLU A 115 38.44 -26.48 23.26
CA GLU A 115 37.71 -27.29 22.28
C GLU A 115 36.25 -27.49 22.67
N LEU A 116 35.98 -27.76 23.96
CA LEU A 116 34.62 -27.85 24.48
C LEU A 116 33.86 -26.52 24.34
N PHE A 117 34.51 -25.41 24.68
CA PHE A 117 33.92 -24.08 24.54
C PHE A 117 33.64 -23.74 23.08
N GLN A 118 34.55 -24.08 22.17
CA GLN A 118 34.36 -23.88 20.73
C GLN A 118 33.15 -24.67 20.22
N ALA A 119 32.99 -25.94 20.60
CA ALA A 119 31.83 -26.75 20.23
C ALA A 119 30.52 -26.16 20.78
N LYS A 120 30.53 -25.72 22.05
CA LYS A 120 29.38 -25.05 22.67
C LYS A 120 29.02 -23.74 21.97
N SER A 121 30.02 -22.95 21.61
CA SER A 121 29.85 -21.67 20.89
C SER A 121 29.23 -21.90 19.52
N ASN A 122 29.72 -22.89 18.76
CA ASN A 122 29.17 -23.27 17.46
C ASN A 122 27.71 -23.74 17.55
N LEU A 123 27.37 -24.56 18.56
CA LEU A 123 25.98 -24.96 18.81
C LEU A 123 25.10 -23.75 19.16
N THR A 124 25.59 -22.85 20.01
CA THR A 124 24.86 -21.63 20.39
C THR A 124 24.57 -20.74 19.18
N GLN A 125 25.54 -20.58 18.28
CA GLN A 125 25.35 -19.85 17.03
C GLN A 125 24.28 -20.52 16.16
N THR A 126 24.35 -21.85 16.00
CA THR A 126 23.40 -22.63 15.19
C THR A 126 21.96 -22.51 15.72
N LEU A 127 21.78 -22.55 17.04
CA LEU A 127 20.48 -22.34 17.69
C LEU A 127 19.93 -20.94 17.42
N SER A 128 20.80 -19.92 17.47
CA SER A 128 20.44 -18.54 17.16
C SER A 128 20.00 -18.39 15.69
N ASP A 129 20.75 -18.99 14.77
CA ASP A 129 20.44 -18.98 13.34
C ASP A 129 19.12 -19.69 13.04
N GLN A 130 18.85 -20.80 13.72
CA GLN A 130 17.60 -21.56 13.59
C GLN A 130 16.41 -20.75 14.10
N ALA A 131 16.54 -20.09 15.25
CA ALA A 131 15.50 -19.22 15.80
C ALA A 131 15.17 -18.09 14.81
N GLN A 132 16.20 -17.42 14.28
CA GLN A 132 16.01 -16.38 13.27
C GLN A 132 15.34 -16.93 12.01
N ALA A 133 15.77 -18.09 11.50
CA ALA A 133 15.19 -18.71 10.31
C ALA A 133 13.71 -19.11 10.52
N LYS A 134 13.35 -19.56 11.72
CA LYS A 134 11.96 -19.89 12.08
C LYS A 134 11.06 -18.67 12.02
N TYR A 135 11.46 -17.56 12.64
CA TYR A 135 10.68 -16.32 12.63
C TYR A 135 10.60 -15.69 11.24
N GLU A 136 11.70 -15.73 10.48
CA GLU A 136 11.74 -15.27 9.09
C GLU A 136 10.75 -16.05 8.21
N TYR A 137 10.70 -17.38 8.36
CA TYR A 137 9.73 -18.21 7.64
C TYR A 137 8.29 -17.86 8.01
N ALA A 138 7.99 -17.73 9.31
CA ALA A 138 6.66 -17.36 9.78
C ALA A 138 6.22 -15.99 9.23
N PHE A 139 7.13 -15.01 9.23
CA PHE A 139 6.88 -13.67 8.70
C PHE A 139 6.59 -13.68 7.19
N ARG A 140 7.42 -14.37 6.40
CA ARG A 140 7.21 -14.46 4.94
C ARG A 140 5.93 -15.20 4.58
N LEU A 141 5.55 -16.20 5.37
CA LEU A 141 4.26 -16.89 5.20
C LEU A 141 3.08 -15.94 5.44
N LYS A 142 3.16 -15.05 6.43
CA LYS A 142 2.14 -14.02 6.69
C LYS A 142 2.04 -12.97 5.59
N ILE A 143 3.16 -12.53 5.01
CA ILE A 143 3.15 -11.64 3.85
C ILE A 143 2.46 -12.31 2.65
N LEU A 144 2.80 -13.58 2.38
CA LEU A 144 2.17 -14.33 1.30
C LEU A 144 0.65 -14.49 1.51
N GLU A 145 0.22 -14.75 2.74
CA GLU A 145 -1.20 -14.84 3.10
C GLU A 145 -1.92 -13.51 2.85
N LEU A 146 -1.30 -12.38 3.23
CA LEU A 146 -1.85 -11.05 3.03
C LEU A 146 -1.99 -10.70 1.54
N LEU A 147 -1.02 -11.07 0.70
CA LEU A 147 -1.04 -10.79 -0.73
C LEU A 147 -2.01 -11.69 -1.53
N LYS A 148 -2.46 -12.80 -0.94
CA LYS A 148 -3.45 -13.72 -1.56
C LYS A 148 -4.90 -13.35 -1.25
N LYS A 149 -5.14 -12.51 -0.24
CA LYS A 149 -6.48 -11.97 0.08
C LYS A 149 -6.83 -10.84 -0.87
#